data_AF-A0A7Y3IDI5-F1
#
_entry.id   AF-A0A7Y3IDI5-F1
#
_cell.length_a   1.000
_cell.length_b   1.000
_cell.length_c   1.000
_cell.angle_alpha   90.00
_cell.angle_beta   90.00
_cell.angle_gamma   90.00
#
_symmetry.space_group_name_H-M   'P 1'
#
loop_
_entity.id
_entity.type
_entity.pdbx_description
1 polymer ?
#
loop_
_entity_poly.entity_id
_entity_poly.type
_entity_poly.pdbx_seq_one_letter_code
_entity_poly.pdbx_strand_id
1 'polypeptide(L)' 'MTSTALRSLARPLVTFLAVLLTLGASPVAESPVADAAQDGDAEAVLQLLRQGADANAAQPDGMTALHWAA' A
#
# COMPACT_ATOMS: atom_id res chain seq x y z
N MET A 1 26.15 38.35 14.94
CA MET A 1 25.98 37.15 15.80
C MET A 1 24.52 36.67 15.79
N THR A 2 23.88 36.52 14.62
CA THR A 2 22.44 36.17 14.50
C THR A 2 22.14 35.04 13.51
N SER A 3 23.12 34.58 12.72
CA SER A 3 22.88 33.62 11.63
C SER A 3 22.78 32.16 12.10
N THR A 4 23.35 31.81 13.26
CA THR A 4 23.38 30.44 13.78
C THR A 4 22.04 29.98 14.37
N ALA A 5 21.27 30.92 14.95
CA ALA A 5 19.97 30.64 15.57
C ALA A 5 18.91 30.25 14.51
N LEU A 6 18.94 30.87 13.32
CA LEU A 6 18.01 30.61 12.23
C LEU A 6 18.22 29.21 11.61
N ARG A 7 19.46 28.69 11.62
CA ARG A 7 19.80 27.35 11.12
C ARG A 7 19.46 26.23 12.13
N SER A 8 19.41 26.54 13.42
CA SER A 8 19.12 25.58 14.50
C SER A 8 17.64 25.16 14.54
N LEU A 9 16.73 26.05 14.15
CA LEU A 9 15.28 25.81 14.12
C LEU A 9 14.81 25.09 12.84
N ALA A 10 15.60 25.19 11.76
CA ALA A 10 15.30 24.51 10.50
C ALA A 10 15.52 22.99 10.59
N ARG A 11 16.47 22.52 11.41
CA ARG A 11 16.76 21.08 11.59
C ARG A 11 15.55 20.29 12.13
N PRO A 12 14.94 20.65 13.28
CA PRO A 12 13.81 19.89 13.81
C PRO A 12 12.61 19.92 12.86
N LEU A 13 12.39 21.04 12.15
CA LEU A 13 11.33 21.17 11.15
C LEU A 13 11.52 20.21 9.96
N VAL A 14 12.75 20.11 9.43
CA VAL A 14 13.06 19.19 8.32
C VAL A 14 12.93 17.73 8.74
N THR A 15 13.38 17.36 9.95
CA THR A 15 13.15 16.01 10.48
C THR A 15 11.68 15.72 10.72
N PHE A 16 10.92 16.69 11.25
CA PHE A 16 9.49 16.52 11.48
C PHE A 16 8.72 16.35 10.17
N LEU A 17 9.07 17.14 9.14
CA LEU A 17 8.53 17.01 7.79
C LEU A 17 8.89 15.66 7.15
N ALA A 18 10.13 15.19 7.33
CA ALA A 18 10.57 13.89 6.83
C ALA A 18 9.83 12.73 7.51
N VAL A 19 9.60 12.80 8.82
CA VAL A 19 8.83 11.79 9.57
C VAL A 19 7.36 11.77 9.12
N LEU A 20 6.75 12.94 8.91
CA LEU A 20 5.40 13.03 8.35
C LEU A 20 5.32 12.43 6.95
N LEU A 21 6.35 12.64 6.12
CA LEU A 21 6.41 12.06 4.77
C LEU A 21 6.49 10.52 4.81
N THR A 22 7.22 9.95 5.78
CA THR A 22 7.31 8.49 5.95
C THR A 22 6.04 7.86 6.52
N LEU A 23 5.23 8.61 7.27
CA LEU A 23 3.95 8.13 7.81
C LEU A 23 2.82 8.11 6.78
N GLY A 24 2.94 8.84 5.67
CA GLY A 24 1.91 8.93 4.63
C GLY A 24 1.95 7.83 3.58
N ALA A 25 2.94 6.92 3.63
CA ALA A 25 3.03 5.79 2.72
C ALA A 25 2.12 4.65 3.21
N SER A 26 0.86 4.68 2.82
CA SER A 26 0.00 3.49 2.93
C SER A 26 0.60 2.39 2.04
N PRO A 27 0.78 1.15 2.52
CA PRO A 27 1.10 0.05 1.62
C PRO A 27 0.00 0.01 0.55
N VAL A 28 0.38 0.03 -0.72
CA VAL A 28 -0.55 -0.27 -1.81
C VAL A 28 -1.18 -1.61 -1.45
N ALA A 29 -2.51 -1.64 -1.31
CA ALA A 29 -3.22 -2.87 -1.01
C ALA A 29 -3.15 -3.76 -2.26
N GLU A 30 -2.14 -4.63 -2.31
CA GLU A 30 -2.02 -5.66 -3.33
C GLU A 30 -2.94 -6.83 -2.95
N SER A 31 -3.73 -7.29 -3.91
CA SER A 31 -4.60 -8.45 -3.75
C SER A 31 -4.28 -9.47 -4.83
N PRO A 32 -3.30 -10.37 -4.58
CA PRO A 32 -2.87 -11.36 -5.57
C PRO A 32 -4.03 -12.24 -6.05
N VAL A 33 -5.02 -12.49 -5.19
CA VAL A 33 -6.21 -13.28 -5.54
C VAL A 33 -7.12 -12.52 -6.49
N ALA A 34 -7.28 -11.20 -6.29
CA ALA A 34 -8.06 -10.36 -7.20
C ALA A 34 -7.31 -10.13 -8.52
N ASP A 35 -5.98 -9.98 -8.51
CA ASP A 35 -5.16 -9.89 -9.72
C ASP A 35 -5.30 -11.16 -10.58
N ALA A 36 -5.15 -12.34 -9.96
CA ALA A 36 -5.34 -13.61 -10.66
C ALA A 36 -6.78 -13.80 -11.19
N ALA A 37 -7.79 -13.33 -10.46
CA ALA A 37 -9.18 -13.37 -10.91
C ALA A 37 -9.45 -12.42 -12.09
N GLN A 38 -8.86 -11.22 -12.07
CA GLN A 38 -8.92 -10.25 -13.16
C GLN A 38 -8.29 -10.81 -14.45
N ASP A 39 -7.18 -11.54 -14.32
CA ASP A 39 -6.49 -12.21 -15.44
C ASP A 39 -7.21 -13.49 -15.91
N GLY A 40 -8.23 -13.97 -15.17
CA GLY A 40 -8.94 -15.21 -15.46
C GLY A 40 -8.13 -16.48 -15.15
N ASP A 41 -7.03 -16.36 -14.39
CA ASP A 41 -6.18 -17.50 -13.99
C ASP A 41 -6.78 -18.22 -12.78
N ALA A 42 -7.74 -19.10 -13.07
CA ALA A 42 -8.41 -19.90 -12.05
C ALA A 42 -7.45 -20.83 -11.28
N GLU A 43 -6.33 -21.27 -11.88
CA GLU A 43 -5.36 -22.10 -11.20
C GLU A 43 -4.59 -21.29 -10.15
N ALA A 44 -4.13 -20.10 -10.52
CA ALA A 44 -3.47 -19.18 -9.59
C ALA A 44 -4.40 -18.77 -8.45
N VAL A 45 -5.67 -18.45 -8.72
CA VAL A 45 -6.68 -18.16 -7.69
C VAL A 45 -6.75 -19.31 -6.68
N LEU A 46 -6.90 -20.55 -7.15
CA LEU A 46 -6.96 -21.73 -6.29
C LEU A 46 -5.69 -21.94 -5.47
N GLN A 47 -4.50 -21.74 -6.07
CA GLN A 47 -3.23 -21.88 -5.36
C GLN A 47 -3.09 -20.82 -4.25
N LEU A 48 -3.42 -19.56 -4.54
CA LEU A 48 -3.34 -18.47 -3.57
C LEU A 48 -4.31 -18.66 -2.41
N LEU A 49 -5.55 -19.12 -2.68
CA LEU A 49 -6.52 -19.45 -1.63
C LEU A 49 -6.02 -20.59 -0.74
N ARG A 50 -5.37 -21.62 -1.29
CA ARG A 50 -4.76 -22.70 -0.50
C ARG A 50 -3.60 -22.22 0.37
N GLN A 51 -2.90 -21.16 -0.05
CA GLN A 51 -1.84 -20.51 0.73
C GLN A 51 -2.40 -19.58 1.82
N GLY A 52 -3.72 -19.38 1.88
CA GLY A 52 -4.38 -18.55 2.88
C GLY A 52 -4.47 -17.08 2.50
N ALA A 53 -4.31 -16.74 1.21
CA ALA A 53 -4.56 -15.38 0.74
C ALA A 53 -6.03 -14.98 0.97
N ASP A 54 -6.26 -13.74 1.39
CA ASP A 54 -7.60 -13.23 1.67
C ASP A 54 -8.34 -12.93 0.35
N ALA A 55 -9.39 -13.70 0.06
CA ALA A 55 -10.25 -13.49 -1.10
C ALA A 55 -10.99 -12.13 -1.09
N ASN A 56 -11.11 -11.51 0.09
CA ASN A 56 -11.78 -10.23 0.29
C ASN A 56 -10.81 -9.05 0.19
N ALA A 57 -9.51 -9.30 0.06
CA ALA A 57 -8.55 -8.23 -0.16
C ALA A 57 -8.92 -7.50 -1.45
N ALA A 58 -9.11 -6.18 -1.33
CA ALA A 58 -9.45 -5.33 -2.45
C ALA A 58 -8.18 -4.79 -3.11
N GLN A 59 -8.21 -4.73 -4.44
CA GLN A 59 -7.27 -3.96 -5.25
C GLN A 59 -7.41 -2.46 -4.97
N PRO A 60 -6.48 -1.62 -5.48
CA PRO A 60 -6.53 -0.17 -5.30
C PRO A 60 -7.78 0.51 -5.85
N ASP A 61 -8.48 -0.11 -6.80
CA ASP A 61 -9.75 0.36 -7.36
C ASP A 61 -10.98 -0.06 -6.53
N GLY A 62 -10.77 -0.84 -5.47
CA GLY A 62 -11.82 -1.38 -4.60
C GLY A 62 -12.39 -2.72 -5.07
N MET A 63 -11.92 -3.27 -6.19
CA MET A 63 -12.39 -4.54 -6.71
C MET A 63 -11.78 -5.71 -5.93
N THR A 64 -12.58 -6.77 -5.73
CA THR A 64 -12.13 -8.02 -5.10
C THR A 64 -12.18 -9.16 -6.11
N ALA A 65 -11.62 -10.31 -5.76
CA ALA A 65 -11.68 -11.50 -6.62
C ALA A 65 -13.11 -11.88 -7.04
N LEU A 66 -14.09 -11.67 -6.14
CA LEU A 66 -15.50 -11.94 -6.45
C LEU A 66 -16.09 -10.98 -7.48
N HIS A 67 -15.65 -9.71 -7.50
CA HIS A 67 -16.13 -8.74 -8.48
C HIS A 67 -15.69 -9.10 -9.90
N TRP A 68 -14.48 -9.66 -10.07
CA TRP A 68 -13.95 -10.10 -11.37
C TRP A 68 -14.51 -11.45 -11.84
N ALA A 69 -15.08 -12.24 -10.94
CA ALA A 69 -15.66 -13.54 -11.27
C ALA A 69 -17.11 -13.47 -11.81
N ALA A 70 -17.73 -12.28 -11.78
CA ALA A 70 -19.12 -12.04 -12.22
C ALA A 70 -19.23 -11.86 -13.74
#